data_AF-A0AAU2JI72-F1
#
_entry.id   AF-A0AAU2JI72-F1
#
_cell.length_a   1.000
_cell.length_b   1.000
_cell.length_c   1.000
_cell.angle_alpha   90.00
_cell.angle_beta   90.00
_cell.angle_gamma   90.00
#
_symmetry.space_group_name_H-M   'P 1'
#
loop_
_entity.id
_entity.type
_entity.pdbx_description
1 polymer ?
#
loop_
_entity_poly.entity_id
_entity_poly.type
_entity_poly.pdbx_seq_one_letter_code
_entity_poly.pdbx_strand_id
1 'polypeptide(L)'
;MTITLDEFRDLHGDPATWCAAEIDSYLTAGDMNPPVPPLYSHAEMQAIAADYEKSAEQQKAVAERLAADGRGTAAGIWERGAQEARQYAAAARFGYPHFEAVLNGW
;
A
#
# COMPACT_ATOMS: atom_id res chain seq x y z
N MET A 1 16.67 25.08 3.62
CA MET A 1 16.01 24.44 2.47
C MET A 1 14.93 23.55 3.06
N THR A 2 13.66 23.77 2.71
CA THR A 2 12.53 23.01 3.26
C THR A 2 12.16 21.94 2.25
N ILE A 3 12.26 20.67 2.61
CA ILE A 3 11.83 19.54 1.77
C ILE A 3 10.31 19.34 1.89
N THR A 4 9.69 18.82 0.84
CA THR A 4 8.27 18.44 0.85
C THR A 4 8.05 17.16 1.66
N LEU A 5 6.80 16.90 2.07
CA LEU A 5 6.44 15.66 2.76
C LEU A 5 6.71 14.42 1.90
N ASP A 6 6.48 14.51 0.59
CA ASP A 6 6.72 13.39 -0.33
C ASP A 6 8.22 13.13 -0.50
N GLU A 7 9.04 14.19 -0.67
CA GLU A 7 10.50 14.05 -0.69
C GLU A 7 11.04 13.47 0.63
N PHE A 8 10.44 13.84 1.77
CA PHE A 8 10.79 13.24 3.06
C PHE A 8 10.46 11.74 3.09
N ARG A 9 9.26 11.36 2.65
CA ARG A 9 8.82 9.96 2.60
C ARG A 9 9.67 9.11 1.66
N ASP A 10 10.11 9.69 0.55
CA ASP A 10 11.00 9.00 -0.39
C ASP A 10 12.38 8.74 0.23
N LEU A 11 12.87 9.64 1.07
CA LEU A 11 14.18 9.50 1.70
C LEU A 11 14.16 8.63 2.95
N HIS A 12 13.04 8.61 3.69
CA HIS A 12 13.01 8.10 5.07
C HIS A 12 11.81 7.18 5.35
N GLY A 13 10.93 6.94 4.37
CA GLY A 13 9.65 6.29 4.62
C GLY A 13 8.65 7.22 5.35
N ASP A 14 7.41 6.76 5.51
CA ASP A 14 6.39 7.57 6.20
C ASP A 14 6.54 7.47 7.73
N PRO A 15 6.72 8.60 8.45
CA PRO A 15 6.80 8.62 9.91
C PRO A 15 5.66 7.94 10.65
N ALA A 16 4.46 7.88 10.06
CA ALA A 16 3.31 7.19 10.62
C ALA A 16 3.48 5.66 10.66
N THR A 17 4.51 5.14 10.00
CA THR A 17 4.82 3.71 9.87
C THR A 17 6.02 3.28 10.69
N TRP A 18 6.74 4.25 11.26
CA TRP A 18 7.90 4.01 12.09
C TRP A 18 7.50 3.43 13.45
N CYS A 19 8.32 2.52 13.96
CA CYS A 19 8.15 1.99 15.30
C CYS A 19 8.56 3.01 16.37
N ALA A 20 8.12 2.78 17.60
CA ALA A 20 8.42 3.67 18.72
C ALA A 20 9.93 3.89 18.92
N ALA A 21 10.77 2.90 18.64
CA ALA A 21 12.23 3.01 18.77
C ALA A 21 12.86 3.93 17.71
N GLU A 22 12.32 3.92 16.48
CA GLU A 22 12.73 4.84 15.42
C GLU A 22 12.35 6.26 15.80
N ILE A 23 11.10 6.47 16.25
CA ILE A 23 10.60 7.77 16.72
C ILE A 23 11.41 8.29 17.93
N ASP A 24 11.77 7.42 18.88
CA ASP A 24 12.53 7.80 20.09
C ASP A 24 13.98 8.20 19.77
N SER A 25 14.59 7.55 18.78
CA SER A 25 15.90 7.96 18.23
C SER A 25 15.85 9.37 17.64
N TYR A 26 14.77 9.71 16.93
CA TYR A 26 14.57 11.06 16.39
C TYR A 26 14.39 12.12 17.47
N LEU A 27 13.64 11.81 18.53
CA LEU A 27 13.29 12.78 19.57
C LEU A 27 14.43 13.02 20.57
N THR A 28 15.28 12.03 20.82
CA THR A 28 16.27 12.07 21.91
C THR A 28 17.63 12.63 21.47
N ALA A 29 18.08 12.33 20.25
CA ALA A 29 19.44 12.64 19.81
C ALA A 29 19.59 13.98 19.08
N GLY A 30 18.51 14.54 18.52
CA GLY A 30 18.60 15.70 17.62
C GLY A 30 19.32 15.43 16.29
N ASP A 31 19.91 14.24 16.14
CA ASP A 31 20.40 13.69 14.89
C ASP A 31 19.26 12.98 14.18
N MET A 32 18.87 13.49 13.01
CA MET A 32 18.12 12.68 12.04
C MET A 32 19.07 11.59 11.56
N ASN A 33 19.05 10.43 12.21
CA ASN A 33 19.58 9.21 11.62
C ASN A 33 18.40 8.42 11.05
N PRO A 34 17.86 8.83 9.90
CA PRO A 34 16.66 8.25 9.36
C PRO A 34 16.84 6.78 9.04
N PRO A 35 15.75 6.00 9.11
CA PRO A 35 15.79 4.63 8.64
C PRO A 35 16.23 4.63 7.17
N VAL A 36 16.90 3.53 6.78
CA VAL A 36 17.38 3.33 5.42
C VAL A 36 16.22 3.57 4.44
N PRO A 37 16.45 4.23 3.29
CA PRO A 37 15.39 4.48 2.33
C PRO A 37 14.60 3.20 2.03
N PRO A 38 13.27 3.28 1.97
CA PRO A 38 12.44 2.13 1.63
C PRO A 38 12.78 1.61 0.23
N LEU A 39 12.52 0.32 -0.02
CA LEU A 39 12.78 -0.31 -1.33
C LEU A 39 12.02 0.39 -2.47
N TYR A 40 10.84 0.93 -2.17
CA TYR A 40 10.01 1.69 -3.09
C TYR A 40 9.79 3.10 -2.53
N SER A 41 9.94 4.09 -3.40
CA SER A 41 9.53 5.47 -3.12
C SER A 41 8.03 5.57 -2.90
N HIS A 42 7.59 6.64 -2.24
CA HIS A 42 6.17 6.92 -2.07
C HIS A 42 5.47 7.06 -3.44
N ALA A 43 6.10 7.70 -4.42
CA ALA A 43 5.56 7.83 -5.77
C ALA A 43 5.35 6.46 -6.45
N GLU A 44 6.32 5.54 -6.33
CA GLU A 44 6.18 4.17 -6.83
C GLU A 44 5.06 3.42 -6.11
N MET A 45 4.94 3.61 -4.80
CA MET A 45 3.86 3.01 -4.01
C MET A 45 2.47 3.52 -4.42
N GLN A 46 2.33 4.81 -4.76
CA GLN A 46 1.08 5.34 -5.32
C GLN A 46 0.78 4.78 -6.72
N ALA A 47 1.80 4.54 -7.54
CA ALA A 47 1.61 3.88 -8.84
C ALA A 47 1.14 2.43 -8.68
N ILE A 48 1.75 1.67 -7.76
CA ILE A 48 1.34 0.31 -7.40
C ILE A 48 -0.12 0.30 -6.92
N ALA A 49 -0.51 1.25 -6.07
CA ALA A 49 -1.89 1.37 -5.61
C ALA A 49 -2.90 1.55 -6.76
N ALA A 50 -2.57 2.43 -7.71
CA ALA A 50 -3.42 2.68 -8.88
C ALA A 50 -3.59 1.43 -9.75
N ASP A 51 -2.53 0.62 -9.91
CA ASP A 51 -2.60 -0.64 -10.66
C ASP A 51 -3.48 -1.69 -9.97
N TYR A 52 -3.42 -1.78 -8.64
CA TYR A 52 -4.31 -2.65 -7.87
C TYR A 52 -5.77 -2.19 -7.88
N GLU A 53 -6.02 -0.88 -7.85
CA GLU A 53 -7.38 -0.32 -8.01
C GLU A 53 -7.99 -0.69 -9.35
N LYS A 54 -7.23 -0.47 -10.44
CA LYS A 54 -7.65 -0.86 -11.77
C LYS A 54 -7.93 -2.36 -11.86
N SER A 55 -7.09 -3.18 -11.24
CA SER A 55 -7.30 -4.63 -11.16
C SER A 55 -8.58 -4.96 -10.40
N ALA A 56 -8.86 -4.29 -9.28
CA ALA A 56 -10.09 -4.50 -8.51
C ALA A 56 -11.35 -4.15 -9.30
N GLU A 57 -11.32 -3.06 -10.08
CA GLU A 57 -12.42 -2.66 -10.95
C GLU A 57 -12.68 -3.70 -12.05
N GLN A 58 -11.63 -4.18 -12.71
CA GLN A 58 -11.73 -5.23 -13.72
C GLN A 58 -12.32 -6.52 -13.15
N GLN A 59 -11.84 -6.95 -11.99
CA GLN A 59 -12.33 -8.17 -11.33
C GLN A 59 -13.79 -8.02 -10.89
N LYS A 60 -14.18 -6.85 -10.39
CA LYS A 60 -15.59 -6.55 -10.07
C LYS A 60 -16.48 -6.64 -11.31
N ALA A 61 -16.07 -6.05 -12.43
CA ALA A 61 -16.84 -6.12 -13.68
C ALA A 61 -17.01 -7.57 -14.18
N VAL A 62 -15.98 -8.41 -14.02
CA VAL A 62 -16.08 -9.84 -14.34
C VAL A 62 -17.04 -10.56 -13.40
N ALA A 63 -17.00 -10.26 -12.09
CA ALA A 63 -17.91 -10.83 -11.11
C ALA A 63 -19.38 -10.49 -11.44
N GLU A 64 -19.67 -9.23 -11.74
CA GLU A 64 -21.02 -8.76 -12.12
C GLU A 64 -21.53 -9.45 -13.38
N ARG A 65 -20.69 -9.59 -14.41
CA ARG A 65 -21.04 -10.33 -15.63
C ARG A 65 -21.37 -11.79 -15.32
N LEU A 66 -20.54 -12.46 -14.54
CA LEU A 66 -20.75 -13.86 -14.18
C LEU A 66 -22.00 -14.06 -13.33
N ALA A 67 -22.31 -13.11 -12.45
CA ALA A 67 -23.55 -13.12 -11.67
C ALA A 67 -24.78 -12.98 -12.57
N ALA A 68 -24.74 -12.07 -13.54
CA ALA A 68 -25.81 -11.90 -14.53
C ALA A 68 -26.04 -13.16 -15.38
N ASP A 69 -24.97 -13.90 -15.68
CA ASP A 69 -25.03 -15.19 -16.40
C ASP A 69 -25.47 -16.38 -15.51
N GLY A 70 -25.82 -16.15 -14.24
CA GLY A 70 -26.23 -17.19 -13.30
C GLY A 70 -25.08 -18.04 -12.72
N ARG A 71 -23.82 -17.63 -12.91
CA ARG A 71 -22.62 -18.36 -12.48
C ARG A 71 -22.13 -17.90 -11.10
N GLY A 72 -22.99 -18.03 -10.09
CA GLY A 72 -22.76 -17.46 -8.74
C GLY A 72 -21.43 -17.84 -8.09
N THR A 73 -21.00 -19.11 -8.16
CA THR A 73 -19.71 -19.53 -7.58
C THR A 73 -18.52 -18.84 -8.26
N ALA A 74 -18.56 -18.73 -9.59
CA ALA A 74 -17.50 -18.05 -10.32
C ALA A 74 -17.50 -16.55 -10.01
N ALA A 75 -18.68 -15.91 -9.97
CA ALA A 75 -18.83 -14.52 -9.58
C ALA A 75 -18.21 -14.25 -8.19
N GLY A 76 -18.51 -15.10 -7.19
CA GLY A 76 -17.95 -14.96 -5.85
C GLY A 76 -16.43 -15.09 -5.76
N ILE A 77 -15.80 -15.88 -6.64
CA ILE A 77 -14.33 -15.96 -6.72
C ILE A 77 -13.75 -14.62 -7.19
N TRP A 78 -14.31 -14.05 -8.26
CA TRP A 78 -13.88 -12.75 -8.80
C TRP A 78 -14.19 -11.59 -7.84
N GLU A 79 -15.29 -11.67 -7.10
CA GLU A 79 -15.64 -10.68 -6.08
C GLU A 79 -14.61 -10.66 -4.94
N ARG A 80 -14.18 -11.83 -4.45
CA ARG A 80 -13.11 -11.93 -3.45
C ARG A 80 -11.80 -11.36 -3.97
N GLY A 81 -11.40 -11.72 -5.18
CA GLY A 81 -10.19 -11.15 -5.78
C GLY A 81 -10.26 -9.62 -5.93
N ALA A 82 -11.44 -9.07 -6.27
CA ALA A 82 -11.65 -7.62 -6.30
C ALA A 82 -11.51 -6.98 -4.91
N GLN A 83 -11.92 -7.67 -3.84
CA GLN A 83 -11.72 -7.21 -2.46
C GLN A 83 -10.25 -7.27 -2.05
N GLU A 84 -9.55 -8.35 -2.35
CA GLU A 84 -8.11 -8.51 -2.08
C GLU A 84 -7.30 -7.43 -2.79
N ALA A 85 -7.57 -7.18 -4.08
CA ALA A 85 -6.90 -6.11 -4.83
C ALA A 85 -7.13 -4.72 -4.19
N ARG A 86 -8.32 -4.43 -3.65
CA ARG A 86 -8.55 -3.17 -2.90
C ARG A 86 -7.74 -3.09 -1.62
N GLN A 87 -7.55 -4.20 -0.92
CA GLN A 87 -6.72 -4.25 0.29
C GLN A 87 -5.26 -3.97 -0.07
N TYR A 88 -4.74 -4.58 -1.15
CA TYR A 88 -3.39 -4.29 -1.63
C TYR A 88 -3.23 -2.83 -2.09
N ALA A 89 -4.22 -2.26 -2.76
CA ALA A 89 -4.19 -0.83 -3.12
C ALA A 89 -4.15 0.07 -1.87
N ALA A 90 -4.95 -0.23 -0.85
CA ALA A 90 -4.96 0.53 0.40
C ALA A 90 -3.62 0.42 1.14
N ALA A 91 -3.05 -0.78 1.20
CA ALA A 91 -1.73 -1.02 1.80
C ALA A 91 -0.62 -0.29 1.01
N ALA A 92 -0.70 -0.30 -0.32
CA ALA A 92 0.25 0.41 -1.16
C ALA A 92 0.16 1.94 -0.99
N ARG A 93 -1.04 2.50 -0.87
CA ARG A 93 -1.22 3.95 -0.56
C ARG A 93 -0.59 4.36 0.77
N PHE A 94 -0.55 3.44 1.72
CA PHE A 94 0.09 3.66 3.02
C PHE A 94 1.63 3.61 2.92
N GLY A 95 2.16 2.91 1.92
CA GLY A 95 3.58 2.88 1.58
C GLY A 95 4.32 1.65 2.11
N TYR A 96 5.63 1.64 1.89
CA TYR A 96 6.55 0.62 2.38
C TYR A 96 7.09 1.02 3.77
N PRO A 97 7.27 0.09 4.73
CA PRO A 97 7.19 -1.37 4.62
C PRO A 97 5.79 -1.97 4.88
N HIS A 98 4.78 -1.17 5.19
CA HIS A 98 3.43 -1.68 5.50
C HIS A 98 2.85 -2.55 4.37
N PHE A 99 3.02 -2.12 3.12
CA PHE A 99 2.64 -2.91 1.96
C PHE A 99 3.29 -4.31 1.95
N GLU A 100 4.56 -4.41 2.32
CA GLU A 100 5.26 -5.69 2.40
C GLU A 100 4.73 -6.56 3.54
N ALA A 101 4.42 -5.98 4.70
CA ALA A 101 3.81 -6.73 5.80
C ALA A 101 2.48 -7.36 5.37
N VAL A 102 1.63 -6.60 4.67
CA VAL A 102 0.35 -7.09 4.14
C VAL A 102 0.55 -8.20 3.11
N LEU A 103 1.52 -8.07 2.20
CA LEU A 103 1.82 -9.13 1.22
C LEU A 103 2.31 -10.43 1.86
N ASN A 104 3.06 -10.34 2.97
CA ASN A 104 3.58 -11.49 3.69
C ASN A 104 2.63 -12.04 4.76
N GLY A 105 1.48 -11.39 4.98
CA GLY A 105 0.45 -11.82 5.92
C GLY A 105 0.81 -11.62 7.39
N TRP A 106 1.58 -10.58 7.71
CA TRP A 106 2.03 -10.23 9.06
C TRP A 106 1.07 -9.26 9.76
#